data_AF-A0A2D8SFP5-F1
#
_entry.id   AF-A0A2D8SFP5-F1
#
_cell.length_a   1.000
_cell.length_b   1.000
_cell.length_c   1.000
_cell.angle_alpha   90.00
_cell.angle_beta   90.00
_cell.angle_gamma   90.00
#
_symmetry.space_group_name_H-M   'P 1'
#
loop_
_entity.id
_entity.type
_entity.pdbx_description
1 polymer ?
#
loop_
_entity_poly.entity_id
_entity_poly.type
_entity_poly.pdbx_seq_one_letter_code
_entity_poly.pdbx_strand_id
1 'polypeptide(L)' 'MVKDNINLNPFLEPSTIVLNSNAPDCGSGQVQSKICSKVTINFENVGKLLIDGSLLDLEMVN' A
#
# COMPACT_ATOMS: atom_id res chain seq x y z
N MET A 1 13.75 -8.80 18.41
CA MET A 1 13.08 -7.56 17.97
C MET A 1 11.80 -7.96 17.27
N VAL A 2 10.68 -7.87 17.96
CA VAL A 2 9.37 -7.99 17.32
C VAL A 2 9.22 -6.72 16.50
N LYS A 3 9.13 -6.81 15.17
CA LYS A 3 8.66 -5.69 14.36
C LYS A 3 7.20 -5.52 14.75
N ASP A 4 6.87 -4.45 15.47
CA ASP A 4 5.47 -4.09 15.67
C ASP A 4 4.88 -3.83 14.28
N ASN A 5 4.10 -4.79 13.77
CA ASN A 5 3.37 -4.64 12.51
C ASN A 5 2.26 -3.62 12.74
N ILE A 6 2.61 -2.34 12.64
CA ILE A 6 1.65 -1.25 12.63
C ILE A 6 0.72 -1.52 11.45
N ASN A 7 -0.56 -1.78 11.74
CA ASN A 7 -1.57 -1.92 10.71
C ASN A 7 -1.78 -0.55 10.05
N LEU A 8 -1.25 -0.38 8.84
CA LEU A 8 -1.31 0.88 8.10
C LEU A 8 -2.60 1.05 7.30
N ASN A 9 -3.40 -0.01 7.18
CA ASN A 9 -4.68 0.02 6.47
C ASN A 9 -5.61 1.20 6.85
N PRO A 10 -5.74 1.60 8.14
CA PRO A 10 -6.56 2.74 8.52
C PRO A 10 -6.16 4.06 7.86
N PHE A 11 -4.91 4.20 7.43
CA PHE A 11 -4.33 5.44 6.91
C PHE A 11 -4.19 5.47 5.37
N LEU A 12 -4.53 4.37 4.68
CA LEU A 12 -4.47 4.25 3.23
C LEU A 12 -5.69 4.92 2.57
N GLU A 13 -5.69 6.25 2.55
CA GLU A 13 -6.75 7.05 1.94
C GLU A 13 -6.45 7.36 0.45
N PRO A 14 -7.48 7.66 -0.36
CA PRO A 14 -7.26 8.08 -1.74
C PRO A 14 -6.25 9.22 -1.85
N SER A 15 -5.36 9.13 -2.83
CA SER A 15 -4.21 10.01 -3.07
C SER A 15 -2.97 9.78 -2.21
N THR A 16 -3.03 8.93 -1.18
CA THR A 16 -1.83 8.53 -0.41
C THR A 16 -0.82 7.82 -1.34
N ILE A 17 0.46 8.18 -1.21
CA ILE A 17 1.57 7.52 -1.91
C ILE A 17 2.17 6.45 -0.99
N VAL A 18 2.40 5.26 -1.55
CA VAL A 18 2.96 4.12 -0.85
C VAL A 18 4.10 3.49 -1.62
N LEU A 19 4.96 2.78 -0.89
CA LEU A 19 5.93 1.85 -1.43
C LEU A 19 5.62 0.44 -0.92
N ASN A 20 5.85 -0.55 -1.79
CA ASN A 20 5.77 -1.95 -1.41
C ASN A 20 7.18 -2.48 -1.13
N SER A 21 7.54 -2.61 0.15
CA SER A 21 8.86 -3.08 0.57
C SER A 21 9.17 -4.51 0.11
N ASN A 22 8.14 -5.32 -0.17
CA ASN A 22 8.29 -6.68 -0.70
C ASN A 22 8.36 -6.75 -2.24
N ALA A 23 8.03 -5.65 -2.93
CA ALA A 23 8.07 -5.55 -4.39
C ALA A 23 8.56 -4.16 -4.83
N PRO A 24 9.83 -3.81 -4.57
CA PRO A 24 10.39 -2.50 -4.88
C PRO A 24 10.36 -2.18 -6.39
N ASP A 25 10.44 -3.21 -7.24
CA ASP A 25 10.39 -3.07 -8.70
C ASP A 25 9.05 -2.53 -9.22
N CYS A 26 7.98 -2.56 -8.41
CA CYS A 26 6.70 -1.96 -8.78
C CYS A 26 6.76 -0.43 -8.88
N GLY A 27 7.76 0.20 -8.27
CA GLY A 27 7.85 1.66 -8.18
C GLY A 27 6.91 2.25 -7.12
N SER A 28 6.72 3.57 -7.15
CA SER A 28 5.78 4.21 -6.24
C SER A 28 4.34 3.91 -6.64
N GLY A 29 3.45 3.83 -5.63
CA GLY A 29 2.04 3.51 -5.83
C GLY A 29 1.15 4.59 -5.25
N GLN A 30 0.10 4.97 -5.98
CA GLN A 30 -0.94 5.85 -5.47
C GLN A 30 -2.20 5.05 -5.12
N VAL A 31 -2.71 5.23 -3.91
CA VAL A 31 -4.01 4.71 -3.50
C VAL A 31 -5.12 5.40 -4.30
N GLN A 32 -5.89 4.62 -5.05
CA GLN A 32 -7.04 5.11 -5.83
C GLN A 32 -8.37 4.91 -5.11
N SER A 33 -8.50 3.83 -4.35
CA SER A 33 -9.70 3.55 -3.55
C SER A 33 -9.41 2.56 -2.43
N LYS A 34 -10.25 2.58 -1.40
CA LYS A 34 -10.21 1.66 -0.26
C LYS A 34 -11.62 1.25 0.12
N ILE A 35 -11.84 -0.05 0.29
CA ILE A 35 -13.09 -0.65 0.77
C ILE A 35 -12.73 -1.69 1.83
N CYS A 36 -13.05 -1.39 3.09
CA CYS A 36 -12.68 -2.22 4.24
C CYS A 36 -11.17 -2.50 4.30
N SER A 37 -10.74 -3.76 4.09
CA SER A 37 -9.33 -4.14 4.03
C SER A 37 -8.74 -4.09 2.62
N LYS A 38 -9.56 -3.91 1.59
CA LYS A 38 -9.09 -3.96 0.20
C LYS A 38 -8.74 -2.56 -0.30
N VAL A 39 -7.53 -2.41 -0.79
CA VAL A 39 -7.01 -1.13 -1.31
C VAL A 39 -6.60 -1.30 -2.75
N THR A 40 -7.09 -0.43 -3.62
CA THR A 40 -6.67 -0.37 -5.02
C THR A 40 -5.54 0.65 -5.14
N ILE A 41 -4.37 0.20 -5.60
CA ILE A 41 -3.18 1.03 -5.77
C ILE A 41 -2.75 0.98 -7.23
N ASN A 42 -2.44 2.13 -7.80
CA ASN A 42 -1.84 2.22 -9.12
C ASN A 42 -0.34 2.46 -8.97
N PHE A 43 0.46 1.44 -9.27
CA PHE A 43 1.92 1.51 -9.25
C PHE A 43 2.47 1.93 -10.60
N GLU A 44 3.58 2.68 -10.58
CA GLU A 44 4.22 3.22 -11.79
C GLU A 44 4.60 2.14 -12.81
N ASN A 45 5.18 1.02 -12.36
CA ASN A 45 5.78 0.05 -13.28
C ASN A 45 4.87 -1.14 -13.63
N VAL A 46 3.88 -1.44 -12.77
CA VAL A 46 3.01 -2.63 -12.93
C VAL A 46 1.54 -2.28 -13.09
N GLY A 47 1.19 -1.00 -13.00
CA GLY A 47 -0.19 -0.53 -13.11
C GLY A 47 -1.03 -0.84 -11.87
N LYS A 48 -2.32 -1.09 -12.10
CA LYS A 48 -3.32 -1.16 -11.04
C LYS A 48 -3.37 -2.54 -10.39
N LEU A 49 -3.21 -2.58 -9.07
CA LEU A 49 -3.32 -3.79 -8.26
C LEU A 49 -4.38 -3.60 -7.16
N LEU A 50 -5.14 -4.66 -6.91
CA LEU A 50 -5.99 -4.78 -5.74
C LEU A 50 -5.20 -5.52 -4.65
N ILE A 51 -5.05 -4.86 -3.50
CA ILE A 51 -4.23 -5.33 -2.40
C ILE A 51 -5.10 -5.60 -1.19
N ASP A 52 -4.80 -6.67 -0.46
CA ASP A 52 -5.33 -6.87 0.89
C ASP A 52 -4.45 -6.13 1.91
N GLY A 53 -4.94 -4.98 2.37
CA GLY A 53 -4.28 -4.13 3.36
C GLY A 53 -4.18 -4.78 4.75
N SER A 54 -4.83 -5.92 5.00
CA SER A 54 -4.61 -6.70 6.22
C SER A 54 -3.36 -7.58 6.18
N LEU A 55 -2.74 -7.75 5.01
CA LEU A 55 -1.63 -8.68 4.78
C LEU A 55 -0.32 -7.99 4.37
N LEU A 56 -0.29 -6.66 4.25
CA LEU A 56 0.88 -5.94 3.75
C LEU A 56 1.59 -5.09 4.80
N ASP A 57 2.92 -5.19 4.75
CA ASP A 57 3.86 -4.16 5.21
C ASP A 57 4.06 -3.15 4.05
N LEU A 58 3.17 -2.17 3.93
CA LEU A 58 3.41 -0.99 3.07
C LEU A 58 4.20 0.05 3.85
N GLU A 59 4.98 0.88 3.19
CA GLU A 59 5.58 2.06 3.80
C GLU A 59 4.94 3.31 3.21
N MET A 60 4.42 4.20 4.06
CA MET A 60 3.92 5.51 3.63
C MET A 60 5.11 6.43 3.38
N VAL A 61 5.12 7.09 2.23
CA VAL A 61 6.11 8.11 1.89
C VAL A 61 5.51 9.47 2.19
N ASN A 62 6.19 10.28 2.99
CA ASN A 62 5.77 11.63 3.39
C ASN A 62 6.68 12.70 2.76
#